data_AF-A0A966HVM2-F1
#
_entry.id   AF-A0A966HVM2-F1
#
_cell.length_a   1.000
_cell.length_b   1.000
_cell.length_c   1.000
_cell.angle_alpha   90.00
_cell.angle_beta   90.00
_cell.angle_gamma   90.00
#
_symmetry.space_group_name_H-M   'P 1'
#
loop_
_entity.id
_entity.type
_entity.pdbx_description
1 polymer ?
#
loop_
_entity_poly.entity_id
_entity_poly.type
_entity_poly.pdbx_seq_one_letter_code
_entity_poly.pdbx_strand_id
1 'polypeptide(L)'
;DLSGGKIFISTILLLLGFVLLYRNVFQTSIKPNMAELDNPKYLTFLGATGGFIDASGGGGWGPIVTPTLLATTEHEPRKIIGTVSAAEFIVAVCASVGFLANISRLDIDWSAVGGLALGGVLMAPVAAKLVSVVPRRPLGIAVASAIIVINAVRLVTT
;
A
#
# COMPACT_ATOMS: atom_id res chain seq x y z
N ASP A 1 -19.75 -3.58 -17.49
CA ASP A 1 -18.47 -3.05 -17.98
C ASP A 1 -17.43 -2.92 -16.89
N LEU A 2 -16.29 -3.61 -17.02
CA LEU A 2 -15.16 -3.53 -16.08
C LEU A 2 -14.19 -2.38 -16.39
N SER A 3 -14.38 -1.65 -17.51
CA SER A 3 -13.42 -0.61 -17.96
C SER A 3 -13.26 0.51 -16.93
N GLY A 4 -14.36 1.01 -16.35
CA GLY A 4 -14.31 2.06 -15.33
C GLY A 4 -13.49 1.68 -14.09
N GLY A 5 -13.63 0.45 -13.61
CA GLY A 5 -12.84 -0.05 -12.47
C GLY A 5 -11.35 -0.16 -12.79
N LYS A 6 -11.00 -0.61 -14.00
CA LYS A 6 -9.60 -0.70 -14.45
C LYS A 6 -8.97 0.69 -14.52
N ILE A 7 -9.67 1.68 -15.07
CA ILE A 7 -9.18 3.07 -15.18
C ILE A 7 -8.99 3.68 -13.79
N PHE A 8 -9.98 3.50 -12.91
CA PHE A 8 -9.94 4.03 -11.54
C PHE A 8 -8.74 3.50 -10.75
N ILE A 9 -8.57 2.17 -10.71
CA ILE A 9 -7.46 1.52 -9.99
C ILE A 9 -6.10 1.94 -10.60
N SER A 10 -6.00 1.94 -11.93
CA SER A 10 -4.72 2.27 -12.60
C SER A 10 -4.33 3.72 -12.35
N THR A 11 -5.30 4.64 -12.28
CA THR A 11 -5.05 6.05 -11.95
C THR A 11 -4.56 6.22 -10.51
N ILE A 12 -5.20 5.55 -9.55
CA ILE A 12 -4.78 5.58 -8.14
C ILE A 12 -3.37 5.01 -7.99
N LEU A 13 -3.09 3.86 -8.60
CA LEU A 13 -1.77 3.24 -8.53
C LEU A 13 -0.69 4.08 -9.21
N LEU A 14 -1.02 4.73 -10.33
CA LEU A 14 -0.10 5.64 -11.01
C LEU A 14 0.24 6.84 -10.13
N LEU A 15 -0.75 7.47 -9.50
CA LEU A 15 -0.51 8.54 -8.52
C LEU A 15 0.33 8.06 -7.33
N LEU A 16 0.00 6.89 -6.76
CA LEU A 16 0.78 6.29 -5.67
C LEU A 16 2.23 6.03 -6.09
N GLY A 17 2.44 5.54 -7.30
CA GLY A 17 3.77 5.33 -7.90
C GLY A 17 4.57 6.63 -7.96
N PHE A 18 3.97 7.73 -8.43
CA PHE A 18 4.63 9.04 -8.44
C PHE A 18 4.95 9.55 -7.03
N VAL A 19 4.04 9.40 -6.08
CA VAL A 19 4.28 9.78 -4.67
C VAL A 19 5.44 8.98 -4.08
N LEU A 20 5.48 7.67 -4.32
CA LEU A 20 6.56 6.79 -3.87
C LEU A 20 7.90 7.17 -4.48
N LEU A 21 7.93 7.44 -5.79
CA LEU A 21 9.13 7.86 -6.50
C LEU A 21 9.63 9.19 -5.96
N TYR A 22 8.75 10.18 -5.84
CA TYR A 22 9.09 11.49 -5.28
C TYR A 22 9.66 11.36 -3.86
N ARG A 23 9.00 10.59 -3.00
CA ARG A 23 9.47 10.38 -1.62
C ARG A 23 10.85 9.73 -1.58
N ASN A 24 11.08 8.68 -2.36
CA ASN A 24 12.33 7.93 -2.33
C ASN A 24 13.51 8.68 -2.97
N VAL A 25 13.24 9.60 -3.91
CA VAL A 25 14.26 10.44 -4.56
C VAL A 25 14.55 11.69 -3.74
N PHE A 26 13.53 12.40 -3.24
CA PHE A 26 13.68 13.75 -2.67
C PHE A 26 13.56 13.80 -1.15
N GLN A 27 12.87 12.87 -0.50
CA GLN A 27 12.56 12.95 0.93
C GLN A 27 13.23 11.82 1.71
N THR A 28 14.46 12.07 2.17
CA THR A 28 15.18 11.15 3.06
C THR A 28 14.84 11.37 4.54
N SER A 29 14.34 12.54 4.91
CA SER A 29 14.17 12.92 6.30
C SER A 29 12.78 13.49 6.51
N ILE A 30 11.87 12.66 7.02
CA ILE A 30 10.69 13.17 7.72
C ILE A 30 11.25 13.83 8.97
N LYS A 31 11.34 15.16 8.93
CA LYS A 31 11.60 15.93 10.15
C LYS A 31 10.36 15.76 11.01
N PRO A 32 10.45 15.18 12.22
CA PRO A 32 9.31 15.14 13.12
C PRO A 32 8.96 16.58 13.44
N ASN A 33 7.83 17.07 12.91
CA ASN A 33 7.31 18.35 13.32
C ASN A 33 6.70 18.13 14.70
N MET A 34 7.21 18.87 15.69
CA MET A 34 6.85 18.80 17.11
C MET A 34 5.48 19.44 17.37
N ALA A 35 4.43 18.90 16.76
CA ALA A 35 3.07 19.29 17.03
C ALA A 35 2.26 18.01 17.27
N GLU A 36 2.04 17.71 18.55
CA GLU A 36 1.24 16.60 19.02
C GLU A 36 -0.21 16.76 18.51
N LEU A 37 -0.57 16.04 17.45
CA LEU A 37 -1.95 15.87 17.03
C LEU A 37 -2.48 14.53 17.55
N ASP A 38 -2.87 14.49 18.81
CA ASP A 38 -3.66 13.38 19.38
C ASP A 38 -5.16 13.56 19.09
N ASN A 39 -5.51 13.85 17.84
CA ASN A 39 -6.90 14.00 17.45
C ASN A 39 -7.47 12.67 16.96
N PRO A 40 -8.33 11.98 17.74
CA PRO A 40 -8.87 10.67 17.36
C PRO A 40 -9.68 10.71 16.05
N LYS A 41 -10.25 11.87 15.68
CA LYS A 41 -10.94 12.04 14.40
C LYS A 41 -9.98 12.01 13.23
N TYR A 42 -8.79 12.60 13.39
CA TYR A 42 -7.75 12.59 12.37
C TYR A 42 -7.21 11.18 12.16
N LEU A 43 -6.95 10.43 13.25
CA LEU A 43 -6.49 9.04 13.17
C LEU A 43 -7.54 8.15 12.49
N THR A 44 -8.82 8.34 12.81
CA THR A 44 -9.92 7.62 12.15
C THR A 44 -9.98 7.93 10.66
N PHE A 45 -9.87 9.20 10.27
CA PHE A 45 -9.87 9.61 8.87
C PHE A 45 -8.65 9.07 8.10
N LEU A 46 -7.46 9.11 8.73
CA LEU A 46 -6.23 8.57 8.17
C LEU A 46 -6.33 7.06 7.96
N GLY A 47 -6.83 6.32 8.95
CA GLY A 47 -7.06 4.89 8.84
C GLY A 47 -8.10 4.53 7.79
N ALA A 48 -9.21 5.29 7.70
CA ALA A 48 -10.24 5.07 6.68
C ALA A 48 -9.70 5.32 5.26
N THR A 49 -8.97 6.42 5.06
CA THR A 49 -8.42 6.78 3.74
C THR A 49 -7.29 5.82 3.35
N GLY A 50 -6.37 5.54 4.26
CA GLY A 50 -5.27 4.60 4.05
C GLY A 50 -5.79 3.19 3.76
N GLY A 51 -6.78 2.73 4.53
CA GLY A 51 -7.37 1.41 4.37
C GLY A 51 -8.20 1.27 3.10
N PHE A 52 -8.90 2.32 2.68
CA PHE A 52 -9.62 2.33 1.40
C PHE A 52 -8.67 2.22 0.20
N ILE A 53 -7.58 3.00 0.21
CA ILE A 53 -6.57 2.96 -0.86
C ILE A 53 -5.88 1.58 -0.88
N ASP A 54 -5.58 1.04 0.30
CA ASP A 54 -4.97 -0.28 0.43
C ASP A 54 -5.90 -1.41 -0.05
N ALA A 55 -7.18 -1.39 0.32
CA ALA A 55 -8.16 -2.37 -0.12
C ALA A 55 -8.48 -2.26 -1.63
N SER A 56 -8.38 -1.06 -2.22
CA SER A 56 -8.68 -0.82 -3.64
C SER A 56 -7.52 -1.15 -4.57
N GLY A 57 -6.28 -0.88 -4.16
CA GLY A 57 -5.09 -0.97 -5.01
C GLY A 57 -3.95 -1.82 -4.47
N GLY A 58 -3.94 -2.12 -3.16
CA GLY A 58 -2.83 -2.81 -2.48
C GLY A 58 -1.60 -1.93 -2.26
N GLY A 59 -1.05 -1.93 -1.05
CA GLY A 59 0.21 -1.25 -0.72
C GLY A 59 0.08 0.25 -0.41
N GLY A 60 -1.14 0.74 -0.19
CA GLY A 60 -1.41 2.14 0.17
C GLY A 60 -1.10 2.46 1.63
N TRP A 61 -1.14 1.46 2.50
CA TRP A 61 -1.03 1.64 3.96
C TRP A 61 0.33 2.22 4.39
N GLY A 62 1.44 1.56 4.03
CA GLY A 62 2.79 1.98 4.43
C GLY A 62 3.21 3.38 3.92
N PRO A 63 2.90 3.76 2.67
CA PRO A 63 3.25 5.08 2.16
C PRO A 63 2.45 6.24 2.75
N ILE A 64 1.24 5.98 3.25
CA ILE A 64 0.31 7.00 3.72
C ILE A 64 0.32 7.08 5.25
N VAL A 65 0.15 5.96 5.94
CA VAL A 65 -0.12 5.94 7.39
C VAL A 65 1.17 6.09 8.20
N THR A 66 2.23 5.33 7.88
CA THR A 66 3.49 5.37 8.63
C THR A 66 4.17 6.74 8.66
N PRO A 67 4.43 7.41 7.52
CA PRO A 67 5.10 8.70 7.53
C PRO A 67 4.24 9.80 8.18
N THR A 68 2.92 9.70 8.05
CA THR A 68 1.99 10.65 8.68
C THR A 68 2.05 10.51 10.20
N LEU A 69 1.92 9.30 10.75
CA LEU A 69 2.01 9.09 12.20
C LEU A 69 3.39 9.41 12.78
N LEU A 70 4.47 9.11 12.05
CA LEU A 70 5.83 9.52 12.45
C LEU A 70 6.01 11.05 12.47
N ALA A 71 5.23 11.78 11.66
CA ALA A 71 5.29 13.23 11.60
C ALA A 71 4.33 13.92 12.58
N THR A 72 3.25 13.26 12.99
CA THR A 72 2.18 13.86 13.81
C THR A 72 2.17 13.41 15.27
N THR A 73 2.92 12.36 15.63
CA THR A 73 2.85 11.75 16.96
C THR A 73 4.23 11.72 17.64
N GLU A 74 4.28 12.11 18.91
CA GLU A 74 5.49 12.07 19.75
C GLU A 74 5.73 10.69 20.40
N HIS A 75 5.62 9.63 19.61
CA HIS A 75 5.91 8.28 20.07
C HIS A 75 7.21 7.76 19.45
N GLU A 76 7.87 6.88 20.19
CA GLU A 76 9.07 6.20 19.68
C GLU A 76 8.75 5.53 18.33
N PRO A 77 9.59 5.69 17.29
CA PRO A 77 9.32 5.16 15.96
C PRO A 77 8.98 3.66 15.94
N ARG A 78 9.62 2.87 16.81
CA ARG A 78 9.33 1.43 16.94
C ARG A 78 7.90 1.13 17.40
N LYS A 79 7.32 1.98 18.26
CA LYS A 79 5.93 1.84 18.72
C LYS A 79 4.97 2.19 17.60
N ILE A 80 5.22 3.29 16.88
CA ILE A 80 4.41 3.70 15.72
C ILE A 80 4.43 2.63 14.63
N ILE A 81 5.61 2.11 14.28
CA ILE A 81 5.74 1.08 13.26
C ILE A 81 5.01 -0.21 13.70
N GLY A 82 5.12 -0.58 14.97
CA GLY A 82 4.42 -1.75 15.53
C GLY A 82 2.90 -1.60 15.48
N THR A 83 2.36 -0.44 15.87
CA THR A 83 0.91 -0.19 15.83
C THR A 83 0.38 -0.11 14.41
N VAL A 84 1.11 0.54 13.50
CA VAL A 84 0.74 0.60 12.08
C VAL A 84 0.70 -0.78 11.45
N SER A 85 1.67 -1.65 11.75
CA SER A 85 1.70 -3.01 11.23
C SER A 85 0.56 -3.87 11.79
N ALA A 86 0.24 -3.73 13.08
CA ALA A 86 -0.91 -4.42 13.68
C ALA A 86 -2.24 -3.97 13.04
N ALA A 87 -2.39 -2.68 12.77
CA ALA A 87 -3.56 -2.13 12.09
C ALA A 87 -3.65 -2.57 10.62
N GLU A 88 -2.51 -2.65 9.92
CA GLU A 88 -2.43 -3.16 8.54
C GLU A 88 -2.98 -4.59 8.44
N PHE A 89 -2.62 -5.45 9.40
CA PHE A 89 -3.16 -6.80 9.46
C PHE A 89 -4.69 -6.81 9.57
N ILE A 90 -5.26 -5.98 10.44
CA ILE A 90 -6.73 -5.87 10.60
C ILE A 90 -7.37 -5.38 9.29
N VAL A 91 -6.79 -4.38 8.65
CA VAL A 91 -7.28 -3.84 7.36
C VAL A 91 -7.24 -4.91 6.27
N ALA A 92 -6.14 -5.66 6.17
CA ALA A 92 -6.01 -6.75 5.21
C ALA A 92 -7.01 -7.89 5.48
N VAL A 93 -7.29 -8.22 6.75
CA VAL A 93 -8.33 -9.18 7.13
C VAL A 93 -9.72 -8.66 6.73
N CYS A 94 -10.05 -7.40 7.03
CA CYS A 94 -11.31 -6.80 6.65
C CYS A 94 -11.50 -6.75 5.12
N ALA A 95 -10.45 -6.39 4.37
CA ALA A 95 -10.46 -6.42 2.91
C ALA A 95 -10.67 -7.84 2.38
N SER A 96 -10.00 -8.84 2.97
CA SER A 96 -10.16 -10.25 2.62
C SER A 96 -11.59 -10.76 2.90
N VAL A 97 -12.17 -10.40 4.05
CA VAL A 97 -13.56 -10.74 4.38
C VAL A 97 -14.53 -10.05 3.42
N GLY A 98 -14.32 -8.77 3.08
CA GLY A 98 -15.13 -8.05 2.11
C GLY A 98 -15.09 -8.68 0.71
N PHE A 99 -13.90 -9.13 0.28
CA PHE A 99 -13.73 -9.89 -0.96
C PHE A 99 -14.47 -11.22 -0.91
N LEU A 100 -14.28 -12.03 0.15
CA LEU A 100 -14.95 -13.32 0.32
C LEU A 100 -16.48 -13.17 0.39
N ALA A 101 -17.00 -12.14 1.05
CA ALA A 101 -18.43 -11.87 1.13
C ALA A 101 -19.06 -11.55 -0.23
N ASN A 102 -18.29 -11.01 -1.17
CA ASN A 102 -18.75 -10.68 -2.53
C ASN A 102 -18.35 -11.72 -3.58
N ILE A 103 -17.59 -12.76 -3.21
CA ILE A 103 -16.97 -13.69 -4.16
C ILE A 103 -17.98 -14.39 -5.08
N SER A 104 -19.19 -14.65 -4.59
CA SER A 104 -20.28 -15.28 -5.34
C SER A 104 -20.85 -14.42 -6.46
N ARG A 105 -20.56 -13.12 -6.47
CA ARG A 105 -21.03 -12.15 -7.47
C ARG A 105 -19.99 -11.89 -8.58
N LEU A 106 -18.79 -12.45 -8.45
CA LEU A 106 -17.71 -12.27 -9.42
C LEU A 106 -17.53 -13.56 -10.23
N ASP A 107 -17.35 -13.41 -11.54
CA ASP A 107 -16.89 -14.49 -12.40
C ASP A 107 -15.36 -14.59 -12.29
N ILE A 108 -14.88 -15.49 -11.42
CA ILE A 108 -13.48 -15.58 -11.03
C ILE A 108 -12.84 -16.83 -11.65
N ASP A 109 -11.73 -16.63 -12.33
CA ASP A 109 -10.84 -17.71 -12.70
C ASP A 109 -10.06 -18.21 -11.47
N TRP A 110 -10.53 -19.32 -10.91
CA TRP A 110 -9.93 -19.97 -9.74
C TRP A 110 -8.49 -20.42 -9.99
N SER A 111 -8.09 -20.66 -11.25
CA SER A 111 -6.71 -20.99 -11.58
C SER A 111 -5.80 -19.78 -11.40
N ALA A 112 -6.25 -18.59 -11.82
CA ALA A 112 -5.53 -17.34 -11.61
C ALA A 112 -5.42 -17.00 -10.11
N VAL A 113 -6.50 -17.16 -9.33
CA VAL A 113 -6.46 -16.93 -7.88
C VAL A 113 -5.51 -17.88 -7.18
N GLY A 114 -5.61 -19.19 -7.47
CA GLY A 114 -4.73 -20.20 -6.88
C GLY A 114 -3.26 -19.97 -7.24
N GLY A 115 -2.98 -19.62 -8.50
CA GLY A 115 -1.65 -19.27 -8.98
C GLY A 115 -1.07 -18.05 -8.29
N LEU A 116 -1.85 -16.97 -8.15
CA LEU A 116 -1.44 -15.75 -7.45
C LEU A 116 -1.21 -16.00 -5.95
N ALA A 117 -2.08 -16.77 -5.29
CA ALA A 117 -1.96 -17.09 -3.87
C ALA A 117 -0.71 -17.95 -3.60
N LEU A 118 -0.52 -19.04 -4.35
CA LEU A 118 0.66 -19.90 -4.23
C LEU A 118 1.94 -19.14 -4.55
N GLY A 119 1.95 -18.38 -5.65
CA GLY A 119 3.08 -17.53 -6.03
C GLY A 119 3.44 -16.55 -4.92
N GLY A 120 2.45 -15.88 -4.31
CA GLY A 120 2.64 -14.96 -3.20
C GLY A 120 3.25 -15.62 -1.97
N VAL A 121 2.70 -16.76 -1.52
CA VAL A 121 3.20 -17.50 -0.34
C VAL A 121 4.63 -17.99 -0.54
N LEU A 122 4.94 -18.53 -1.73
CA LEU A 122 6.28 -19.01 -2.05
C LEU A 122 7.29 -17.87 -2.18
N MET A 123 6.88 -16.73 -2.75
CA MET A 123 7.77 -15.58 -2.94
C MET A 123 7.94 -14.71 -1.69
N ALA A 124 7.03 -14.75 -0.71
CA ALA A 124 7.14 -13.98 0.54
C ALA A 124 8.49 -14.13 1.28
N PRO A 125 9.02 -15.34 1.55
CA PRO A 125 10.32 -15.49 2.22
C PRO A 125 11.49 -14.97 1.35
N VAL A 126 11.40 -15.13 0.04
CA VAL A 126 12.41 -14.62 -0.91
C VAL A 126 12.41 -13.09 -0.89
N ALA A 127 11.23 -12.48 -0.93
CA ALA A 127 11.07 -11.03 -0.83
C ALA A 127 11.62 -10.50 0.51
N ALA A 128 11.31 -11.16 1.64
CA ALA A 128 11.82 -10.77 2.94
C ALA A 128 13.36 -10.81 3.00
N LYS A 129 13.98 -11.85 2.42
CA LYS A 129 15.44 -11.96 2.33
C LYS A 129 16.06 -10.94 1.37
N LEU A 130 15.36 -10.60 0.29
CA LEU A 130 15.85 -9.60 -0.66
C LEU A 130 15.81 -8.19 -0.06
N VAL A 131 14.70 -7.84 0.60
CA VAL A 131 14.52 -6.54 1.26
C VAL A 131 15.55 -6.34 2.39
N SER A 132 16.01 -7.41 3.03
CA SER A 132 17.04 -7.31 4.08
C SER A 132 18.46 -7.06 3.54
N VAL A 133 18.72 -7.39 2.27
CA VAL A 133 20.04 -7.24 1.63
C VAL A 133 20.12 -5.96 0.77
N VAL A 134 19.04 -5.60 0.08
CA VAL A 134 19.03 -4.48 -0.86
C VAL A 134 18.84 -3.15 -0.13
N PRO A 135 19.61 -2.09 -0.47
CA PRO A 135 19.42 -0.78 0.13
C PRO A 135 18.01 -0.23 -0.11
N ARG A 136 17.42 0.41 0.91
CA ARG A 136 16.01 0.86 0.90
C ARG A 136 15.66 1.80 -0.26
N ARG A 137 16.56 2.75 -0.59
CA ARG A 137 16.33 3.75 -1.65
C ARG A 137 16.21 3.14 -3.05
N PRO A 138 17.20 2.40 -3.59
CA PRO A 138 17.10 1.82 -4.93
C PRO A 138 15.93 0.83 -5.04
N LEU A 139 15.66 0.05 -3.99
CA LEU A 139 14.50 -0.83 -3.95
C LEU A 139 13.19 -0.04 -4.09
N GLY A 140 13.05 1.02 -3.31
CA GLY A 140 11.87 1.88 -3.36
C GLY A 140 11.69 2.60 -4.71
N ILE A 141 12.77 3.02 -5.36
CA ILE A 141 12.72 3.63 -6.71
C ILE A 141 12.32 2.58 -7.75
N ALA A 142 12.89 1.37 -7.67
CA ALA A 142 12.56 0.28 -8.58
C ALA A 142 11.07 -0.09 -8.50
N VAL A 143 10.53 -0.29 -7.29
CA VAL A 143 9.11 -0.58 -7.08
C VAL A 143 8.22 0.55 -7.61
N ALA A 144 8.55 1.81 -7.29
CA ALA A 144 7.78 2.96 -7.76
C ALA A 144 7.78 3.08 -9.29
N SER A 145 8.94 2.89 -9.93
CA SER A 145 9.05 2.90 -11.40
C SER A 145 8.24 1.79 -12.05
N ALA A 146 8.25 0.57 -11.49
CA ALA A 146 7.46 -0.55 -11.99
C ALA A 146 5.96 -0.24 -11.92
N ILE A 147 5.49 0.29 -10.78
CA ILE A 147 4.08 0.70 -10.62
C ILE A 147 3.69 1.74 -11.67
N ILE A 148 4.50 2.78 -11.87
CA ILE A 148 4.20 3.83 -12.85
C ILE A 148 4.13 3.24 -14.27
N VAL A 149 5.15 2.48 -14.68
CA VAL A 149 5.23 1.93 -16.05
C VAL A 149 4.07 0.97 -16.33
N ILE A 150 3.79 0.03 -15.43
CA ILE A 150 2.72 -0.96 -15.61
C ILE A 150 1.37 -0.27 -15.74
N ASN A 151 1.07 0.70 -14.87
CA ASN A 151 -0.22 1.38 -14.88
C ASN A 151 -0.35 2.41 -16.01
N ALA A 152 0.74 3.07 -16.42
CA ALA A 152 0.76 3.96 -17.57
C ALA A 152 0.48 3.20 -18.87
N VAL A 153 1.18 2.07 -19.09
CA VAL A 153 0.92 1.20 -20.24
C VAL A 153 -0.52 0.73 -20.23
N ARG A 154 -1.02 0.24 -19.08
CA ARG A 154 -2.40 -0.23 -18.95
C ARG A 154 -3.41 0.84 -19.33
N LEU A 155 -3.25 2.09 -18.87
CA LEU A 155 -4.14 3.20 -19.19
C LEU A 155 -4.13 3.59 -20.67
N VAL A 156 -2.98 3.49 -21.34
CA VAL A 156 -2.88 3.78 -22.79
C VAL A 156 -3.52 2.66 -23.63
N THR A 157 -3.46 1.41 -23.15
CA THR A 157 -4.00 0.24 -23.86
C THR A 157 -5.46 -0.09 -23.58
N THR A 158 -6.08 0.55 -22.58
CA THR A 158 -7.47 0.32 -22.16
C THR A 158 -8.41 1.29 -22.85
#